data_AF-A0A929APG5-F1
#
_entry.id   AF-A0A929APG5-F1
#
_cell.length_a   1.000
_cell.length_b   1.000
_cell.length_c   1.000
_cell.angle_alpha   90.00
_cell.angle_beta   90.00
_cell.angle_gamma   90.00
#
_symmetry.space_group_name_H-M   'P 1'
#
loop_
_entity.id
_entity.type
_entity.pdbx_description
1 polymer ?
#
loop_
_entity_poly.entity_id
_entity_poly.type
_entity_poly.pdbx_seq_one_letter_code
_entity_poly.pdbx_strand_id
1 'polypeptide(L)'
;MLQITEVESISRADLIMAGTNDFEYLKFERRRICATSGVEALYFASPEDVILNKLRWGKRSRSEKQWRDVLGVLKVQSSVLLSP
;
A
#
# COMPACT_ATOMS: atom_id res chain seq x y z
N MET A 1 -8.89 13.29 0.92
CA MET A 1 -9.11 11.91 1.38
C MET A 1 -10.59 11.78 1.65
N LEU A 2 -11.24 10.84 0.99
CA LEU A 2 -12.65 10.50 1.24
C LEU A 2 -12.66 9.17 1.98
N GLN A 3 -13.35 9.10 3.11
CA GLN A 3 -13.48 7.87 3.89
C GLN A 3 -14.91 7.35 3.76
N ILE A 4 -15.07 6.05 3.51
CA ILE A 4 -16.35 5.35 3.53
C ILE A 4 -16.29 4.29 4.63
N THR A 5 -17.37 4.15 5.40
CA THR A 5 -17.49 3.14 6.44
C THR A 5 -18.83 2.44 6.29
N GLU A 6 -18.79 1.13 6.14
CA GLU A 6 -19.95 0.26 6.17
C GLU A 6 -20.16 -0.12 7.65
N VAL A 7 -21.32 0.23 8.20
CA VAL A 7 -21.55 0.30 9.65
C VAL A 7 -21.73 -1.09 10.26
N GLU A 8 -22.33 -2.02 9.54
CA GLU A 8 -22.67 -3.35 10.05
C GLU A 8 -21.42 -4.22 10.20
N SER A 9 -20.54 -4.24 9.20
CA SER A 9 -19.26 -4.96 9.27
C SER A 9 -18.15 -4.16 9.95
N ILE A 10 -18.36 -2.87 10.22
CA ILE A 10 -17.33 -1.94 10.72
C ILE A 10 -16.15 -1.82 9.73
N SER A 11 -16.37 -2.18 8.47
CA SER A 11 -15.35 -2.09 7.43
C SER A 11 -15.15 -0.63 7.01
N ARG A 12 -13.89 -0.24 6.82
CA ARG A 12 -13.51 1.11 6.41
C ARG A 12 -12.62 1.09 5.17
N ALA A 13 -12.95 1.95 4.22
CA ALA A 13 -12.15 2.21 3.03
C ALA A 13 -11.76 3.68 2.96
N ASP A 14 -10.46 3.95 2.82
CA ASP A 14 -9.92 5.28 2.55
C ASP A 14 -9.66 5.44 1.05
N LEU A 15 -10.39 6.35 0.41
CA LEU A 15 -10.20 6.72 -0.98
C LEU A 15 -9.31 7.96 -1.09
N ILE A 16 -8.20 7.78 -1.80
CA ILE A 16 -7.19 8.82 -2.01
C ILE A 16 -7.04 9.01 -3.51
N MET A 17 -7.31 10.22 -3.98
CA MET A 17 -7.04 10.60 -5.37
C MET A 17 -5.54 10.58 -5.62
N ALA A 18 -5.12 9.86 -6.64
CA ALA A 18 -3.74 9.88 -7.09
C ALA A 18 -3.35 11.28 -7.54
N GLY A 19 -2.13 11.69 -7.21
CA GLY A 19 -1.56 12.92 -7.78
C GLY A 19 -1.21 12.72 -9.26
N THR A 20 -0.87 13.82 -9.93
CA THR A 20 -0.55 13.84 -11.37
C THR A 20 0.95 14.01 -11.65
N ASN A 21 1.80 13.48 -10.77
CA ASN A 21 3.25 13.56 -10.92
C ASN A 21 3.86 12.22 -11.34
N ASP A 22 5.09 12.25 -11.86
CA ASP A 22 5.79 11.07 -12.39
C ASP A 22 5.87 9.91 -11.41
N PHE A 23 6.04 10.20 -10.11
CA PHE A 23 6.06 9.15 -9.09
C PHE A 23 4.72 8.40 -8.99
N GLU A 24 3.60 9.12 -9.11
CA GLU A 24 2.27 8.49 -9.09
C GLU A 24 2.07 7.64 -10.35
N TYR A 25 2.42 8.15 -11.54
CA TYR A 25 2.33 7.37 -12.79
C TYR A 25 3.17 6.09 -12.72
N LEU A 26 4.44 6.20 -12.33
CA LEU A 26 5.33 5.05 -12.18
C LEU A 26 4.82 4.03 -11.15
N LYS A 27 4.20 4.49 -10.06
CA LYS A 27 3.57 3.61 -9.06
C LYS A 27 2.42 2.80 -9.65
N PHE A 28 1.61 3.40 -10.53
CA PHE A 28 0.56 2.66 -11.24
C PHE A 28 1.14 1.69 -12.28
N GLU A 29 2.23 2.03 -12.95
CA GLU A 29 2.91 1.12 -13.88
C GLU A 29 3.51 -0.10 -13.16
N ARG A 30 4.09 0.10 -11.97
CA ARG A 30 4.68 -0.97 -11.14
C ARG A 30 3.66 -1.77 -10.30
N ARG A 31 2.36 -1.53 -10.47
CA ARG A 31 1.33 -2.24 -9.71
C ARG A 31 1.38 -3.75 -9.99
N ARG A 32 1.15 -4.54 -8.96
CA ARG A 32 1.05 -5.99 -9.05
C ARG A 32 -0.40 -6.40 -9.24
N ILE A 33 -0.64 -7.33 -10.17
CA ILE A 33 -1.96 -7.93 -10.39
C ILE A 33 -1.97 -9.26 -9.65
N CYS A 34 -2.95 -9.44 -8.77
CA CYS A 34 -3.18 -10.70 -8.06
C CYS A 34 -4.63 -11.14 -8.28
N ALA A 35 -4.83 -12.42 -8.56
CA ALA A 35 -6.14 -13.03 -8.52
C ALA A 35 -6.48 -13.45 -7.08
N THR A 36 -7.75 -13.33 -6.69
CA THR A 36 -8.26 -13.85 -5.41
C THR A 36 -9.60 -14.54 -5.65
N SER A 37 -10.09 -15.30 -4.67
CA SER A 37 -11.38 -15.98 -4.75
C SER A 37 -12.49 -15.00 -5.10
N GLY A 38 -13.07 -15.14 -6.30
CA GLY A 38 -14.16 -14.30 -6.80
C GLY A 38 -13.74 -13.00 -7.49
N VAL A 39 -12.45 -12.69 -7.62
CA VAL A 39 -11.96 -11.51 -8.37
C VAL A 39 -10.75 -11.87 -9.22
N GLU A 40 -10.91 -11.74 -10.54
CA GLU A 40 -9.88 -12.13 -11.52
C GLU A 40 -8.65 -11.21 -11.49
N ALA A 41 -8.82 -9.93 -11.18
CA ALA A 41 -7.73 -8.97 -11.14
C ALA A 41 -7.92 -7.93 -10.03
N LEU A 42 -7.12 -8.07 -8.96
CA LEU A 42 -6.91 -7.01 -7.98
C LEU A 42 -5.55 -6.36 -8.20
N TYR A 43 -5.55 -5.03 -8.19
CA TYR A 43 -4.36 -4.22 -8.35
C TYR A 43 -3.80 -3.81 -7.00
N PHE A 44 -2.61 -4.28 -6.68
CA PHE A 44 -1.88 -3.95 -5.46
C PHE A 44 -0.69 -3.06 -5.77
N ALA A 45 -0.38 -2.12 -4.87
CA ALA A 45 0.89 -1.39 -4.93
C ALA A 45 2.06 -2.38 -4.73
N SER A 46 3.20 -2.10 -5.38
CA SER A 46 4.40 -2.87 -5.12
C SER A 46 4.87 -2.67 -3.66
N PRO A 47 5.56 -3.65 -3.05
CA PRO A 47 6.12 -3.48 -1.71
C PRO A 47 7.01 -2.24 -1.58
N GLU A 48 7.82 -1.95 -2.61
CA GLU A 48 8.68 -0.77 -2.68
C GLU A 48 7.86 0.52 -2.66
N ASP A 49 6.80 0.58 -3.46
CA ASP A 49 5.92 1.75 -3.51
C ASP A 49 5.10 1.93 -2.21
N VAL A 50 4.76 0.85 -1.51
CA VAL A 50 4.19 0.92 -0.15
C VAL A 50 5.19 1.57 0.82
N ILE A 51 6.45 1.10 0.83
CA ILE A 51 7.51 1.66 1.68
C ILE A 51 7.73 3.15 1.36
N LEU A 52 7.87 3.51 0.08
CA LEU A 52 8.08 4.91 -0.33
C LEU A 52 6.94 5.82 0.12
N ASN A 53 5.68 5.38 -0.02
CA ASN A 53 4.53 6.16 0.44
C ASN A 53 4.52 6.34 1.97
N LYS A 54 4.78 5.27 2.73
CA LYS A 54 4.86 5.32 4.20
C LYS A 54 5.96 6.26 4.67
N LEU A 55 7.14 6.22 4.05
CA LEU A 55 8.25 7.14 4.37
C LEU A 55 7.92 8.60 4.03
N ARG A 56 7.31 8.85 2.87
CA ARG A 56 6.89 10.21 2.47
C ARG A 56 5.86 10.81 3.43
N TRP A 57 4.86 10.03 3.87
CA TRP A 57 3.90 10.47 4.88
C TRP A 57 4.50 10.56 6.29
N GLY A 58 5.40 9.64 6.63
CA GLY A 58 6.12 9.61 7.90
C GLY A 58 6.98 10.86 8.11
N LYS A 59 7.61 11.41 7.04
CA LYS A 59 8.38 12.66 7.10
C LYS A 59 7.59 13.84 7.68
N ARG A 60 6.28 13.90 7.43
CA ARG A 60 5.42 14.99 7.94
C ARG A 60 4.84 14.70 9.32
N SER A 61 4.50 13.45 9.60
CA SER A 61 3.76 13.07 10.82
C SER A 61 4.65 12.63 12.00
N ARG A 62 5.93 12.30 11.78
CA ARG A 62 6.83 11.64 12.76
C ARG A 62 6.20 10.42 13.44
N SER A 63 5.26 9.77 12.77
CA SER A 63 4.46 8.69 13.34
C SER A 63 5.27 7.38 13.38
N GLU A 64 5.47 6.84 14.58
CA GLU A 64 6.08 5.52 14.76
C GLU A 64 5.32 4.40 14.04
N LYS A 65 4.00 4.56 13.88
CA LYS A 65 3.16 3.59 13.15
C LYS A 65 3.64 3.47 11.71
N GLN A 66 3.93 4.58 11.04
CA GLN A 66 4.43 4.56 9.66
C GLN A 66 5.78 3.83 9.57
N TRP A 67 6.63 3.99 10.58
CA TRP A 67 7.91 3.30 10.65
C TRP A 67 7.75 1.79 10.88
N ARG A 68 6.87 1.40 11.82
CA ARG A 68 6.54 -0.02 12.05
C ARG A 68 5.96 -0.68 10.81
N ASP A 69 5.10 0.01 10.06
CA ASP A 69 4.56 -0.49 8.79
C ASP A 69 5.68 -0.76 7.76
N VAL A 70 6.65 0.16 7.63
CA VAL A 70 7.82 -0.03 6.73
C VAL A 70 8.62 -1.27 7.13
N LEU A 71 8.95 -1.42 8.41
CA LEU A 71 9.69 -2.59 8.90
C LEU A 71 8.91 -3.88 8.69
N GLY A 72 7.58 -3.85 8.85
CA GLY A 72 6.70 -4.97 8.58
C GLY A 72 6.76 -5.44 7.13
N VAL A 73 6.67 -4.52 6.17
CA VAL A 73 6.79 -4.85 4.74
C VAL A 73 8.15 -5.46 4.42
N LEU A 74 9.24 -4.86 4.91
CA LEU A 74 10.60 -5.37 4.71
C LEU A 74 10.77 -6.79 5.27
N LYS A 75 10.25 -7.06 6.46
CA LYS A 75 10.29 -8.38 7.08
C LYS A 75 9.60 -9.43 6.20
N VAL A 76 8.38 -9.15 5.72
CA VAL A 76 7.63 -10.07 4.85
C VAL A 76 8.35 -10.30 3.51
N GLN A 77 8.89 -9.26 2.89
CA GLN A 77 9.61 -9.41 1.62
C GLN A 77 10.92 -10.19 1.78
N SER A 78 11.65 -10.02 2.89
CA SER A 78 12.86 -10.80 3.15
C SER A 78 12.58 -12.31 3.24
N SER A 79 11.47 -12.73 3.84
CA SER A 79 11.08 -14.15 3.86
C SER A 79 10.73 -14.70 2.46
N VAL A 80 10.18 -13.87 1.58
CA VAL A 80 9.86 -14.26 0.19
C VAL A 80 11.14 -14.38 -0.65
N LEU A 81 12.11 -13.49 -0.45
CA LEU A 81 13.40 -13.53 -1.16
C LEU A 81 14.35 -14.65 -0.68
N LEU A 82 14.14 -15.18 0.53
CA LEU A 82 14.93 -16.26 1.12
C LEU A 82 14.25 -17.64 0.99
N SER A 83 13.09 -17.71 0.34
CA SER A 83 12.43 -18.97 -0.01
C SER A 83 12.97 -19.44 -1.39
N PRO A 84 13.57 -20.63 -1.50
CA PRO A 84 14.14 -21.15 -2.74
C PRO A 84 13.10 -21.45 -3.82
#